data_AF-A0A968PFZ6-F1
#
_entry.id   AF-A0A968PFZ6-F1
#
_cell.length_a   1.000
_cell.length_b   1.000
_cell.length_c   1.000
_cell.angle_alpha   90.00
_cell.angle_beta   90.00
_cell.angle_gamma   90.00
#
_symmetry.space_group_name_H-M   'P 1'
#
loop_
_entity.id
_entity.type
_entity.pdbx_description
1 polymer ?
#
loop_
_entity_poly.entity_id
_entity_poly.type
_entity_poly.pdbx_seq_one_letter_code
_entity_poly.pdbx_strand_id
1 'polypeptide(L)'
;MLEGKSTGHAEIVLENYPEAHPRWKLGAQARLRELADQQPGTLGEVAGHMDFSRRRLAQAQADDSTQKVQQQVVALLDKLIEDAQNKEQAGGSSGGKAGNGQGSPSGNANPSAPAQQSVAPVGEARMGAQRAGRNAAGEDWLKLQDRQRQEILEALKERFPDRYGELVEQYYRNLAEEENP
;
A
#
# COMPACT_ATOMS: atom_id res chain seq x y z
N MET A 1 24.45 13.48 5.27
CA MET A 1 24.33 14.77 4.56
C MET A 1 24.18 14.53 3.06
N LEU A 2 23.00 14.08 2.62
CA LEU A 2 22.66 13.91 1.20
C LEU A 2 21.29 14.56 0.90
N GLU A 3 20.94 15.62 1.62
CA GLU A 3 19.78 16.44 1.32
C GLU A 3 20.20 17.49 0.30
N GLY A 4 19.55 17.54 -0.87
CA GLY A 4 19.69 18.68 -1.77
C GLY A 4 19.82 18.36 -3.27
N LYS A 5 19.87 17.11 -3.70
CA LYS A 5 20.00 16.80 -5.16
C LYS A 5 18.73 16.35 -5.86
N SER A 6 17.65 15.99 -5.15
CA SER A 6 16.41 15.53 -5.79
C SER A 6 15.30 16.58 -5.87
N THR A 7 15.37 17.69 -5.12
CA THR A 7 14.43 18.83 -5.22
C THR A 7 14.71 19.72 -6.42
N GLY A 8 15.96 19.72 -6.90
CA GLY A 8 16.46 20.68 -7.88
C GLY A 8 15.61 20.81 -9.13
N HIS A 9 15.10 19.72 -9.73
CA HIS A 9 14.35 19.86 -10.99
C HIS A 9 12.99 20.53 -10.83
N ALA A 10 12.27 20.32 -9.71
CA ALA A 10 10.97 20.94 -9.48
C ALA A 10 11.13 22.40 -9.05
N GLU A 11 12.13 22.69 -8.22
CA GLU A 11 12.50 24.06 -7.83
C GLU A 11 12.99 24.87 -9.02
N ILE A 12 13.89 24.31 -9.85
CA ILE A 12 14.40 24.95 -11.08
C ILE A 12 13.26 25.37 -12.01
N VAL A 13 12.21 24.55 -12.15
CA VAL A 13 11.08 24.88 -13.02
C VAL A 13 10.29 26.07 -12.48
N LEU A 14 10.21 26.25 -11.17
CA LEU A 14 9.48 27.36 -10.55
C LEU A 14 10.34 28.63 -10.45
N GLU A 15 11.64 28.49 -10.20
CA GLU A 15 12.57 29.62 -10.01
C GLU A 15 13.12 30.17 -11.34
N ASN A 16 13.59 29.30 -12.23
CA ASN A 16 14.25 29.71 -13.47
C ASN A 16 13.27 29.90 -14.63
N TYR A 17 12.05 29.35 -14.53
CA TYR A 17 11.03 29.44 -15.57
C TYR A 17 9.68 29.95 -15.02
N PRO A 18 9.63 31.20 -14.53
CA PRO A 18 8.39 31.80 -14.03
C PRO A 18 7.30 31.89 -15.10
N GLU A 19 7.64 31.82 -16.39
CA GLU A 19 6.70 31.81 -17.53
C GLU A 19 6.31 30.41 -18.02
N ALA A 20 6.73 29.33 -17.34
CA ALA A 20 6.41 27.97 -17.75
C ALA A 20 4.90 27.71 -17.84
N HIS A 21 4.49 26.87 -18.80
CA HIS A 21 3.08 26.51 -19.02
C HIS A 21 2.44 25.97 -17.71
N PRO A 22 1.18 26.35 -17.38
CA PRO A 22 0.57 26.03 -16.09
C PRO A 22 0.61 24.55 -15.67
N ARG A 23 0.54 23.63 -16.64
CA ARG A 23 0.63 22.18 -16.40
C ARG A 23 1.98 21.75 -15.80
N TRP A 24 3.08 22.36 -16.22
CA TRP A 24 4.41 22.03 -15.70
C TRP A 24 4.63 22.57 -14.30
N LYS A 25 4.13 23.78 -14.03
CA LYS A 25 4.13 24.37 -12.67
C LYS A 25 3.30 23.53 -11.70
N LEU A 26 2.12 23.08 -12.12
CA LEU A 26 1.26 22.24 -11.29
C LEU A 26 1.96 20.91 -10.94
N GLY A 27 2.62 20.29 -11.92
CA GLY A 27 3.42 19.08 -11.69
C GLY A 27 4.58 19.30 -10.74
N ALA A 28 5.32 20.40 -10.89
CA ALA A 28 6.43 20.77 -10.01
C ALA A 28 5.95 21.04 -8.58
N GLN A 29 4.85 21.77 -8.41
CA GLN A 29 4.25 22.04 -7.09
C GLN A 29 3.73 20.77 -6.42
N ALA A 30 3.07 19.88 -7.17
CA ALA A 30 2.63 18.59 -6.65
C ALA A 30 3.82 17.75 -6.18
N ARG A 31 4.92 17.74 -6.96
CA ARG A 31 6.15 17.04 -6.58
C ARG A 31 6.81 17.65 -5.33
N LEU A 32 6.81 18.97 -5.18
CA LEU A 32 7.35 19.62 -3.98
C LEU A 32 6.54 19.31 -2.72
N ARG A 33 5.21 19.25 -2.83
CA ARG A 33 4.37 18.81 -1.71
C ARG A 33 4.66 17.36 -1.32
N GLU A 34 4.77 16.48 -2.31
CA GLU A 34 5.11 15.09 -2.06
C GLU A 34 6.46 14.96 -1.35
N LEU A 35 7.47 15.73 -1.78
CA LEU A 35 8.79 15.77 -1.13
C LEU A 35 8.72 16.37 0.28
N ALA A 36 7.89 17.38 0.52
CA ALA A 36 7.69 17.97 1.83
C ALA A 36 7.00 17.01 2.82
N ASP A 37 6.10 16.16 2.31
CA ASP A 37 5.39 15.15 3.10
C ASP A 37 6.24 13.88 3.35
N GLN A 38 7.38 13.73 2.66
CA GLN A 38 8.28 12.60 2.88
C GLN A 38 9.01 12.74 4.21
N GLN A 39 8.57 11.94 5.19
CA GLN A 39 9.27 11.81 6.46
C GLN A 39 10.50 10.90 6.30
N PRO A 40 11.66 11.29 6.85
CA PRO A 40 12.85 10.46 6.83
C PRO A 40 12.63 9.18 7.63
N GLY A 41 13.20 8.07 7.18
CA GLY A 41 13.08 6.77 7.84
C GLY A 41 11.75 6.05 7.58
N THR A 42 10.95 6.49 6.60
CA THR A 42 9.65 5.85 6.29
C THR A 42 9.68 5.01 5.02
N LEU A 43 8.69 4.14 4.86
CA LEU A 43 8.47 3.41 3.60
C LEU A 43 8.28 4.34 2.38
N GLY A 44 7.83 5.59 2.61
CA GLY A 44 7.69 6.59 1.55
C GLY A 44 9.05 7.04 0.98
N GLU A 45 10.07 7.17 1.84
CA GLU A 45 11.44 7.46 1.41
C GLU A 45 12.02 6.29 0.62
N VAL A 46 11.82 5.05 1.10
CA VAL A 46 12.23 3.83 0.40
C VAL A 46 11.62 3.76 -0.99
N ALA A 47 10.30 3.98 -1.10
CA ALA A 47 9.61 3.99 -2.39
C ALA A 47 10.20 5.06 -3.33
N GLY A 48 10.52 6.25 -2.82
CA GLY A 48 11.18 7.31 -3.59
C GLY A 48 12.56 6.90 -4.13
N HIS A 49 13.40 6.30 -3.29
CA HIS A 49 14.73 5.82 -3.69
C HIS A 49 14.68 4.65 -4.68
N MET A 50 13.72 3.74 -4.52
CA MET A 50 13.47 2.66 -5.48
C MET A 50 13.00 3.21 -6.84
N ASP A 51 12.10 4.18 -6.83
CA ASP A 51 11.61 4.83 -8.05
C ASP A 51 12.73 5.58 -8.79
N PHE A 52 13.60 6.27 -8.06
CA PHE A 52 14.80 6.91 -8.60
C PHE A 52 15.73 5.87 -9.25
N SER A 53 16.02 4.78 -8.54
CA SER A 53 16.88 3.70 -9.03
C SER A 53 16.30 3.05 -10.29
N ARG A 54 14.98 2.79 -10.31
CA ARG A 54 14.26 2.26 -11.48
C ARG A 54 14.43 3.16 -12.70
N ARG A 55 14.23 4.47 -12.55
CA ARG A 55 14.36 5.43 -13.66
C ARG A 55 15.77 5.47 -14.23
N ARG A 56 16.79 5.35 -13.39
CA ARG A 56 18.19 5.29 -13.82
C ARG A 56 18.55 3.99 -14.53
N LEU A 57 18.13 2.86 -13.97
CA LEU A 57 18.32 1.56 -14.62
C LEU A 57 17.61 1.48 -15.97
N ALA A 58 16.43 2.08 -16.11
CA ALA A 58 15.73 2.19 -17.39
C ALA A 58 16.52 2.99 -18.45
N GLN A 59 17.41 3.88 -18.01
CA GLN A 59 18.34 4.64 -18.87
C GLN A 59 19.69 3.94 -19.04
N ALA A 60 19.81 2.66 -18.63
CA ALA A 60 21.05 1.90 -18.58
C ALA A 60 22.17 2.55 -17.75
N GLN A 61 21.80 3.42 -16.80
CA GLN A 61 22.73 4.04 -15.86
C GLN A 61 22.84 3.18 -14.60
N ALA A 62 23.75 2.20 -14.64
CA ALA A 62 24.07 1.31 -13.52
C ALA A 62 25.41 1.70 -12.86
N ASP A 63 25.60 3.00 -12.64
CA ASP A 63 26.81 3.59 -12.06
C ASP A 63 26.84 3.47 -10.52
N ASP A 64 28.01 3.74 -9.92
CA ASP A 64 28.23 3.71 -8.47
C ASP A 64 27.21 4.54 -7.68
N SER A 65 26.71 5.64 -8.25
CA SER A 65 25.72 6.45 -7.57
C SER A 65 24.34 5.80 -7.50
N THR A 66 23.95 5.01 -8.50
CA THR A 66 22.74 4.19 -8.47
C THR A 66 22.88 3.06 -7.44
N GLN A 67 24.05 2.40 -7.39
CA GLN A 67 24.32 1.37 -6.39
C GLN A 67 24.29 1.91 -4.96
N LYS A 68 24.82 3.11 -4.71
CA LYS A 68 24.74 3.76 -3.39
C LYS A 68 23.31 3.99 -2.93
N VAL A 69 22.43 4.45 -3.82
CA VAL A 69 21.01 4.64 -3.48
C VAL A 69 20.33 3.30 -3.19
N GLN A 70 20.65 2.25 -3.95
CA GLN A 70 20.14 0.90 -3.68
C GLN A 70 20.63 0.35 -2.33
N GLN A 71 21.88 0.58 -1.96
CA GLN A 71 22.41 0.21 -0.64
C GLN A 71 21.70 0.98 0.49
N GLN A 72 21.39 2.26 0.28
CA GLN A 72 20.60 3.04 1.23
C GLN A 72 19.19 2.49 1.41
N VAL A 73 18.56 2.02 0.33
CA VAL A 73 17.26 1.34 0.40
C VAL A 73 17.34 0.11 1.29
N VAL A 74 18.34 -0.75 1.10
CA VAL A 74 18.53 -1.95 1.92
C VAL A 74 18.70 -1.56 3.39
N ALA A 75 19.60 -0.62 3.69
CA ALA A 75 19.84 -0.17 5.06
C ALA A 75 18.62 0.46 5.74
N LEU A 76 17.77 1.18 5.00
CA LEU A 76 16.51 1.72 5.50
C LEU A 76 15.50 0.63 5.80
N LEU A 77 15.38 -0.36 4.93
CA LEU A 77 14.49 -1.51 5.13
C LEU A 77 14.91 -2.34 6.34
N ASP A 78 16.21 -2.60 6.50
CA ASP A 78 16.73 -3.32 7.67
C ASP A 78 16.36 -2.62 8.98
N LYS A 79 16.53 -1.29 9.04
CA LYS A 79 16.11 -0.49 10.21
C LYS A 79 14.61 -0.55 10.46
N LEU A 80 13.80 -0.47 9.41
CA LEU A 80 12.34 -0.54 9.52
C LEU A 80 11.87 -1.91 10.03
N ILE A 81 12.56 -2.98 9.61
CA ILE A 81 12.31 -4.34 10.09
C ILE A 81 12.71 -4.45 11.56
N GLU A 82 13.88 -3.94 11.96
CA GLU A 82 14.33 -3.92 13.35
C GLU A 82 13.34 -3.15 14.25
N ASP A 83 12.89 -1.97 13.82
CA ASP A 83 11.89 -1.17 14.54
C ASP A 83 10.53 -1.90 14.67
N ALA A 84 10.12 -2.63 13.64
CA ALA A 84 8.89 -3.42 13.68
C ALA A 84 9.02 -4.62 14.63
N GLN A 85 10.14 -5.35 14.57
CA GLN A 85 10.43 -6.46 15.47
C GLN A 85 10.49 -6.02 16.94
N ASN A 86 11.13 -4.88 17.21
CA ASN A 86 11.20 -4.30 18.56
C ASN A 86 9.81 -3.94 19.10
N LYS A 87 8.92 -3.42 18.24
CA LYS A 87 7.52 -3.13 18.63
C LYS A 87 6.73 -4.39 18.95
N GLU A 88 6.92 -5.47 18.20
CA GLU A 88 6.28 -6.76 18.48
C GLU A 88 6.78 -7.38 19.78
N GLN A 89 8.10 -7.35 20.03
CA GLN A 89 8.70 -7.88 21.25
C GLN A 89 8.27 -7.07 22.49
N ALA A 90 8.16 -5.74 22.40
CA ALA A 90 7.68 -4.90 23.48
C ALA A 90 6.18 -5.10 23.78
N GLY A 91 5.39 -5.61 22.82
CA GLY A 91 3.99 -5.98 23.01
C GLY A 91 3.76 -7.37 23.64
N GLY A 92 4.82 -8.19 23.77
CA GLY A 92 4.75 -9.60 24.19
C GLY A 92 4.85 -9.87 25.69
N SER A 93 4.94 -8.85 26.54
CA SER A 93 5.17 -9.02 27.99
C SER A 93 4.00 -8.50 28.84
N SER A 94 2.85 -9.16 28.78
CA SER A 94 1.85 -9.13 29.86
C SER A 94 1.57 -10.55 30.35
N GLY A 95 2.53 -11.09 31.11
CA GLY A 95 2.38 -12.32 31.87
C GLY A 95 1.43 -12.15 33.05
N GLY A 96 0.41 -13.02 33.08
CA GLY A 96 -0.33 -13.56 34.22
C GLY A 96 -0.41 -12.77 35.53
N LYS A 97 -1.62 -12.31 35.86
CA LYS A 97 -2.14 -12.43 37.22
C LYS A 97 -3.63 -12.73 37.20
N ALA A 98 -3.96 -13.96 37.58
CA ALA A 98 -5.29 -14.37 37.96
C ALA A 98 -5.82 -13.42 39.06
N GLY A 99 -6.85 -12.66 38.72
CA GLY A 99 -7.60 -11.83 39.65
C GLY A 99 -9.09 -12.05 39.40
N ASN A 100 -9.72 -12.85 40.26
CA ASN A 100 -11.17 -12.90 40.41
C ASN A 100 -11.68 -11.46 40.56
N GLY A 101 -12.51 -10.99 39.64
CA GLY A 101 -13.03 -9.63 39.65
C GLY A 101 -14.27 -9.50 38.78
N GLN A 102 -15.41 -9.80 39.38
CA GLN A 102 -16.73 -9.48 38.89
C GLN A 102 -16.84 -7.97 38.59
N GLY A 103 -17.05 -7.57 37.34
CA GLY A 103 -17.26 -6.16 36.97
C GLY A 103 -17.59 -5.96 35.50
N SER A 104 -18.71 -5.30 35.23
CA SER A 104 -19.33 -4.99 33.93
C SER A 104 -18.37 -4.51 32.82
N PRO A 105 -18.62 -4.85 31.54
CA PRO A 105 -17.86 -4.30 30.43
C PRO A 105 -18.42 -2.92 30.05
N SER A 106 -17.71 -1.86 30.44
CA SER A 106 -17.84 -0.54 29.81
C SER A 106 -17.00 -0.55 28.53
N GLY A 107 -17.62 -0.19 27.40
CA GLY A 107 -17.06 -0.29 26.06
C GLY A 107 -15.82 0.60 25.86
N ASN A 108 -14.72 -0.04 25.43
CA ASN A 108 -13.63 0.44 24.56
C ASN A 108 -12.33 -0.40 24.67
N ALA A 109 -12.40 -1.63 25.18
CA ALA A 109 -11.21 -2.48 25.30
C ALA A 109 -10.80 -3.07 23.95
N ASN A 110 -9.62 -2.69 23.47
CA ASN A 110 -8.91 -3.36 22.38
C ASN A 110 -8.60 -4.81 22.83
N PRO A 111 -9.01 -5.87 22.12
CA PRO A 111 -8.83 -7.24 22.60
C PRO A 111 -7.33 -7.61 22.60
N SER A 112 -6.79 -7.91 23.78
CA SER A 112 -5.40 -8.30 24.00
C SER A 112 -5.16 -9.81 23.83
N ALA A 113 -6.18 -10.58 23.44
CA ALA A 113 -6.08 -12.00 23.14
C ALA A 113 -7.13 -12.43 22.10
N PRO A 114 -6.85 -13.45 21.28
CA PRO A 114 -7.83 -14.01 20.34
C PRO A 114 -9.03 -14.60 21.10
N ALA A 115 -10.23 -14.40 20.55
CA ALA A 115 -11.45 -14.93 21.14
C ALA A 115 -11.44 -16.46 21.11
N GLN A 116 -11.68 -17.10 22.27
CA GLN A 116 -11.75 -18.56 22.40
C GLN A 116 -12.95 -19.16 21.64
N GLN A 117 -13.95 -18.32 21.33
CA GLN A 117 -15.09 -18.65 20.49
C GLN A 117 -15.33 -17.48 19.52
N SER A 118 -15.43 -17.78 18.23
CA SER A 118 -15.76 -16.81 17.18
C SER A 118 -17.24 -16.47 17.25
N VAL A 119 -17.61 -15.58 18.17
CA VAL A 119 -18.95 -15.00 18.25
C VAL A 119 -18.85 -13.55 17.81
N ALA A 120 -19.73 -13.13 16.89
CA ALA A 120 -19.75 -11.75 16.43
C ALA A 120 -20.06 -10.82 17.62
N PRO A 121 -19.26 -9.77 17.87
CA PRO A 121 -19.55 -8.82 18.93
C PRO A 121 -20.86 -8.07 18.63
N VAL A 122 -21.74 -7.99 19.63
CA VAL A 122 -22.98 -7.22 19.52
C VAL A 122 -22.62 -5.74 19.65
N GLY A 123 -22.59 -5.03 18.52
CA GLY A 123 -22.36 -3.59 18.44
C GLY A 123 -22.52 -3.07 17.02
N GLU A 124 -22.99 -1.83 16.85
CA GLU A 124 -23.11 -1.20 15.53
C GLU A 124 -21.72 -1.00 14.90
N ALA A 125 -21.52 -1.62 13.73
CA ALA A 125 -20.29 -1.49 12.97
C ALA A 125 -20.13 -0.06 12.44
N ARG A 126 -19.23 0.72 13.05
CA ARG A 126 -18.73 1.96 12.44
C ARG A 126 -17.60 1.61 11.48
N MET A 127 -17.87 1.64 10.18
CA MET A 127 -16.82 1.59 9.16
C MET A 127 -15.95 2.84 9.29
N GLY A 128 -14.74 2.67 9.83
CA GLY A 128 -13.69 3.69 9.71
C GLY A 128 -13.32 3.84 8.24
N ALA A 129 -13.12 5.08 7.78
CA ALA A 129 -12.74 5.37 6.40
C ALA A 129 -11.32 4.82 6.12
N GLN A 130 -11.25 3.54 5.73
CA GLN A 130 -10.06 2.96 5.14
C GLN A 130 -9.86 3.68 3.80
N ARG A 131 -8.70 4.32 3.64
CA ARG A 131 -8.33 4.98 2.38
C ARG A 131 -8.26 3.89 1.31
N ALA A 132 -9.24 3.90 0.40
CA ALA A 132 -9.32 2.99 -0.74
C ALA A 132 -8.08 3.19 -1.63
N GLY A 133 -7.05 2.38 -1.39
CA GLY A 133 -5.87 2.31 -2.24
C GLY A 133 -6.20 1.47 -3.45
N ARG A 134 -6.24 2.09 -4.65
CA ARG A 134 -6.19 1.53 -6.03
C ARG A 134 -6.92 0.20 -6.36
N ASN A 135 -7.76 -0.34 -5.48
CA ASN A 135 -8.59 -1.53 -5.65
C ASN A 135 -10.06 -1.23 -5.27
N ALA A 136 -10.50 0.03 -5.41
CA ALA A 136 -11.88 0.43 -5.15
C ALA A 136 -12.90 -0.36 -6.00
N ALA A 137 -12.49 -0.92 -7.14
CA ALA A 137 -13.34 -1.75 -7.99
C ALA A 137 -13.89 -3.00 -7.28
N GLY A 138 -13.12 -3.60 -6.34
CA GLY A 138 -13.57 -4.79 -5.60
C GLY A 138 -14.54 -4.46 -4.46
N GLU A 139 -14.30 -3.35 -3.76
CA GLU A 139 -15.17 -2.89 -2.67
C GLU A 139 -16.49 -2.32 -3.18
N ASP A 140 -16.49 -1.72 -4.36
CA ASP A 140 -17.70 -1.18 -4.99
C ASP A 140 -18.55 -2.30 -5.64
N TRP A 141 -17.94 -3.43 -6.03
CA TRP A 141 -18.66 -4.60 -6.53
C TRP A 141 -19.65 -5.17 -5.49
N LEU A 142 -19.20 -5.28 -4.24
CA LEU A 142 -20.00 -5.81 -3.13
C LEU A 142 -21.15 -4.87 -2.72
N LYS A 143 -21.08 -3.58 -3.10
CA LYS A 143 -22.10 -2.57 -2.77
C LYS A 143 -23.18 -2.42 -3.85
N LEU A 144 -22.99 -3.00 -5.03
CA LEU A 144 -23.96 -2.91 -6.13
C LEU A 144 -25.19 -3.79 -5.86
N GLN A 145 -26.37 -3.31 -6.25
CA GLN A 145 -27.61 -4.11 -6.22
C GLN A 145 -27.53 -5.24 -7.28
N ASP A 146 -28.18 -6.38 -7.03
CA ASP A 146 -28.09 -7.57 -7.90
C ASP A 146 -28.36 -7.27 -9.38
N ARG A 147 -29.33 -6.41 -9.67
CA ARG A 147 -29.68 -5.99 -11.03
C ARG A 147 -28.53 -5.26 -11.73
N GLN A 148 -27.87 -4.33 -11.03
CA GLN A 148 -26.77 -3.55 -11.60
C GLN A 148 -25.53 -4.43 -11.84
N ARG A 149 -25.30 -5.42 -10.96
CA ARG A 149 -24.25 -6.43 -11.17
C ARG A 149 -24.51 -7.24 -12.44
N GLN A 150 -25.75 -7.66 -12.67
CA GLN A 150 -26.13 -8.43 -13.88
C GLN A 150 -25.96 -7.62 -15.16
N GLU A 151 -26.40 -6.35 -15.19
CA GLU A 151 -26.23 -5.46 -16.34
C GLU A 151 -24.74 -5.25 -16.68
N ILE A 152 -23.88 -5.09 -15.66
CA ILE A 152 -22.42 -5.00 -15.87
C ILE A 152 -21.86 -6.33 -16.41
N LEU A 153 -22.29 -7.49 -15.89
CA LEU A 153 -21.85 -8.80 -16.37
C LEU A 153 -22.29 -9.05 -17.82
N GLU A 154 -23.47 -8.60 -18.21
CA GLU A 154 -23.98 -8.73 -19.57
C GLU A 154 -23.20 -7.84 -20.54
N ALA A 155 -22.97 -6.58 -20.18
CA ALA A 155 -22.10 -5.67 -20.95
C ALA A 155 -20.65 -6.19 -21.02
N LEU A 156 -20.16 -6.86 -19.98
CA LEU A 156 -18.86 -7.52 -19.97
C LEU A 156 -18.85 -8.69 -20.96
N LYS A 157 -19.87 -9.54 -20.95
CA LYS A 157 -20.01 -10.66 -21.91
C LYS A 157 -20.10 -10.18 -23.35
N GLU A 158 -20.78 -9.06 -23.62
CA GLU A 158 -20.84 -8.48 -24.96
C GLU A 158 -19.48 -7.93 -25.43
N ARG A 159 -18.68 -7.37 -24.51
CA ARG A 159 -17.41 -6.71 -24.82
C ARG A 159 -16.22 -7.66 -24.88
N PHE A 160 -16.28 -8.79 -24.19
CA PHE A 160 -15.20 -9.79 -24.14
C PHE A 160 -15.59 -11.02 -24.97
N PRO A 161 -14.90 -11.29 -26.08
CA PRO A 161 -15.10 -12.50 -26.88
C PRO A 161 -15.03 -13.80 -26.07
N ASP A 162 -15.80 -14.82 -26.46
CA ASP A 162 -15.84 -16.16 -25.81
C ASP A 162 -14.45 -16.81 -25.62
N ARG A 163 -13.48 -16.41 -26.45
CA ARG A 163 -12.06 -16.80 -26.39
C ARG A 163 -11.39 -16.51 -25.05
N TYR A 164 -11.86 -15.52 -24.30
CA TYR A 164 -11.34 -15.24 -22.96
C TYR A 164 -11.79 -16.29 -21.94
N GLY A 165 -12.98 -16.89 -22.12
CA GLY A 165 -13.44 -18.01 -21.31
C GLY A 165 -12.53 -19.22 -21.47
N GLU A 166 -12.17 -19.57 -22.70
CA GLU A 166 -11.26 -20.69 -23.00
C GLU A 166 -9.89 -20.52 -22.34
N LEU A 167 -9.34 -19.29 -22.32
CA LEU A 167 -8.06 -18.98 -21.68
C LEU A 167 -8.12 -19.12 -20.15
N VAL A 168 -9.23 -18.71 -19.53
CA VAL A 168 -9.43 -18.85 -18.08
C VAL A 168 -9.62 -20.32 -17.70
N GLU A 169 -10.37 -21.08 -18.48
CA GLU A 169 -10.52 -22.53 -18.27
C GLU A 169 -9.20 -23.30 -18.42
N GLN A 170 -8.39 -22.95 -19.42
CA GLN A 170 -7.05 -23.53 -19.58
C GLN A 170 -6.15 -23.21 -18.39
N TYR A 171 -6.19 -21.98 -17.89
CA TYR A 171 -5.43 -21.58 -16.70
C TYR A 171 -5.82 -22.41 -15.47
N TYR A 172 -7.11 -22.54 -15.17
CA TYR A 172 -7.57 -23.32 -14.02
C TYR A 172 -7.35 -24.82 -14.19
N ARG A 173 -7.39 -25.34 -15.41
CA ARG A 173 -7.06 -26.74 -15.70
C ARG A 173 -5.58 -27.03 -15.41
N ASN A 174 -4.68 -26.17 -15.89
CA ASN A 174 -3.24 -26.31 -15.62
C ASN A 174 -2.93 -26.16 -14.13
N LEU A 175 -3.61 -25.25 -13.43
CA LEU A 175 -3.44 -25.08 -11.99
C LEU A 175 -3.88 -26.32 -11.19
N ALA A 176 -4.99 -26.94 -11.59
CA ALA A 176 -5.48 -28.17 -10.95
C ALA A 176 -4.57 -29.39 -11.25
N GLU A 177 -3.93 -29.42 -12.42
CA GLU A 177 -2.91 -30.42 -12.77
C GLU A 177 -1.60 -30.20 -11.98
N GLU A 178 -1.23 -28.95 -11.67
CA GLU A 178 -0.08 -28.64 -10.80
C GLU A 178 -0.35 -28.92 -9.31
N GLU A 179 -1.59 -28.77 -8.85
CA GLU A 179 -1.98 -28.99 -7.44
C GLU A 179 -2.22 -30.47 -7.10
N ASN A 180 -2.33 -31.34 -8.11
CA ASN A 180 -2.55 -32.78 -7.93
C ASN A 180 -1.40 -33.61 -8.53
N PRO A 181 -0.26 -33.78 -7.82
CA PRO A 181 0.84 -34.64 -8.25
C PRO A 181 0.52 -36.14 -8.15
#